data_AF-A0A9E3U532-F1
#
_entry.id   AF-A0A9E3U532-F1
#
_cell.length_a   1.000
_cell.length_b   1.000
_cell.length_c   1.000
_cell.angle_alpha   90.00
_cell.angle_beta   90.00
_cell.angle_gamma   90.00
#
_symmetry.space_group_name_H-M   'P 1'
#
loop_
_entity.id
_entity.type
_entity.pdbx_description
1 polymer ?
#
loop_
_entity_poly.entity_id
_entity_poly.type
_entity_poly.pdbx_seq_one_letter_code
_entity_poly.pdbx_strand_id
1 'polypeptide(L)'
;MGMFGSIQSWARKLGIARVDAAHNSPTKQRRSRQFEPVEPRLLLAGTPVFNPLAVGATYLEGDTGTDVVGDTFEITFNGGGPNSQLARVIISGDKNFDYQQFLQNPTALPLSNLDVFFDTIDQGQAGDNLGKDHGVPLAVDSARSSGVDGYTASVIDGTSLLVIEFQGFDAGDKFVFTI
;
A
#
# COMPACT_ATOMS: atom_id res chain seq x y z
N MET A 1 16.36 18.99 -115.95
CA MET A 1 15.54 20.10 -115.43
C MET A 1 14.46 19.51 -114.53
N GLY A 2 14.46 19.85 -113.22
CA GLY A 2 13.53 19.34 -112.19
C GLY A 2 14.23 18.43 -111.14
N MET A 3 15.05 18.92 -110.20
CA MET A 3 14.80 19.65 -108.94
C MET A 3 14.26 18.81 -107.75
N PHE A 4 15.11 18.74 -106.70
CA PHE A 4 14.90 18.45 -105.26
C PHE A 4 14.38 17.03 -104.87
N GLY A 5 15.05 16.16 -104.09
CA GLY A 5 15.92 16.33 -102.91
C GLY A 5 15.04 16.54 -101.66
N SER A 6 15.14 15.87 -100.50
CA SER A 6 15.95 14.82 -99.87
C SER A 6 15.17 14.49 -98.55
N ILE A 7 15.28 13.31 -97.92
CA ILE A 7 16.10 13.05 -96.71
C ILE A 7 15.60 11.75 -96.10
N GLN A 8 16.57 11.06 -95.50
CA GLN A 8 16.59 9.78 -94.83
C GLN A 8 15.60 9.57 -93.67
N SER A 9 15.18 8.30 -93.56
CA SER A 9 15.13 7.47 -92.34
C SER A 9 14.08 7.74 -91.25
N TRP A 10 13.84 6.66 -90.48
CA TRP A 10 13.29 6.61 -89.13
C TRP A 10 11.77 6.53 -88.94
N ALA A 11 11.21 5.32 -89.13
CA ALA A 11 10.12 4.82 -88.28
C ALA A 11 9.91 3.29 -88.44
N ARG A 12 10.83 2.47 -87.91
CA ARG A 12 10.42 1.17 -87.34
C ARG A 12 9.76 1.48 -86.00
N LYS A 13 8.53 1.94 -86.06
CA LYS A 13 7.66 2.21 -84.92
C LYS A 13 6.30 1.65 -85.32
N LEU A 14 5.70 0.88 -84.43
CA LEU A 14 4.36 0.29 -84.45
C LEU A 14 4.29 -1.21 -84.75
N GLY A 15 4.39 -1.98 -83.67
CA GLY A 15 3.32 -2.90 -83.28
C GLY A 15 3.42 -4.33 -83.80
N ILE A 16 3.72 -5.26 -82.89
CA ILE A 16 2.77 -6.26 -82.39
C ILE A 16 3.41 -6.95 -81.18
N ALA A 17 2.74 -6.81 -80.03
CA ALA A 17 3.07 -7.47 -78.78
C ALA A 17 2.50 -8.89 -78.76
N ARG A 18 3.22 -9.81 -78.11
CA ARG A 18 2.66 -10.94 -77.34
C ARG A 18 3.78 -11.56 -76.52
N VAL A 19 3.85 -11.23 -75.24
CA VAL A 19 4.47 -12.08 -74.22
C VAL A 19 3.53 -12.07 -73.02
N ASP A 20 2.81 -13.18 -72.94
CA ASP A 20 2.37 -13.92 -71.76
C ASP A 20 1.81 -13.16 -70.56
N ALA A 21 0.57 -13.54 -70.24
CA ALA A 21 -0.15 -13.21 -69.03
C ALA A 21 0.73 -13.43 -67.80
N ALA A 22 1.18 -12.33 -67.19
CA ALA A 22 1.82 -12.35 -65.89
C ALA A 22 0.85 -12.96 -64.87
N HIS A 23 1.29 -14.04 -64.23
CA HIS A 23 0.64 -14.64 -63.08
C HIS A 23 0.35 -13.57 -62.03
N ASN A 24 -0.93 -13.31 -61.78
CA ASN A 24 -1.40 -12.50 -60.66
C ASN A 24 -1.12 -13.30 -59.38
N SER A 25 0.09 -13.18 -58.85
CA SER A 25 0.41 -13.68 -57.51
C SER A 25 -0.37 -12.82 -56.53
N PRO A 26 -1.20 -13.38 -55.63
CA PRO A 26 -1.85 -12.57 -54.62
C PRO A 26 -0.73 -11.92 -53.81
N THR A 27 -0.72 -10.59 -53.79
CA THR A 27 0.20 -9.82 -52.96
C THR A 27 0.02 -10.33 -51.54
N LYS A 28 1.01 -11.09 -51.08
CA LYS A 28 1.02 -11.73 -49.77
C LYS A 28 0.94 -10.59 -48.76
N GLN A 29 -0.27 -10.30 -48.26
CA GLN A 29 -0.52 -9.25 -47.29
C GLN A 29 0.36 -9.58 -46.07
N ARG A 30 1.47 -8.87 -45.94
CA ARG A 30 2.33 -8.98 -44.76
C ARG A 30 1.52 -8.47 -43.60
N ARG A 31 1.02 -9.38 -42.76
CA ARG A 31 0.48 -9.03 -41.44
C ARG A 31 1.62 -8.35 -40.68
N SER A 32 1.60 -7.02 -40.62
CA SER A 32 2.47 -6.27 -39.73
C SER A 32 2.03 -6.60 -38.31
N ARG A 33 2.80 -7.45 -37.63
CA ARG A 33 2.69 -7.60 -36.18
C ARG A 33 3.35 -6.37 -35.59
N GLN A 34 2.55 -5.35 -35.31
CA GLN A 34 3.01 -4.22 -34.51
C GLN A 34 3.09 -4.70 -33.06
N PHE A 35 4.25 -4.50 -32.44
CA PHE A 35 4.36 -4.66 -31.00
C PHE A 35 3.82 -3.38 -30.39
N GLU A 36 2.72 -3.49 -29.65
CA GLU A 36 2.26 -2.37 -28.83
C GLU A 36 3.25 -2.19 -27.67
N PRO A 37 3.75 -0.97 -27.44
CA PRO A 37 4.55 -0.70 -26.27
C PRO A 37 3.68 -0.98 -25.04
N VAL A 38 4.06 -2.01 -24.29
CA VAL A 38 3.45 -2.29 -22.99
C VAL A 38 3.94 -1.22 -22.04
N GLU A 39 3.01 -0.63 -21.29
CA GLU A 39 3.34 0.31 -20.22
C GLU A 39 4.41 -0.31 -19.30
N PRO A 40 5.43 0.45 -18.87
CA PRO A 40 6.42 -0.05 -17.95
C PRO A 40 5.73 -0.66 -16.73
N ARG A 41 6.11 -1.90 -16.37
CA ARG A 41 5.69 -2.51 -15.11
C ARG A 41 6.35 -1.73 -13.97
N LEU A 42 5.66 -0.71 -13.49
CA LEU A 42 6.04 -0.01 -12.27
C LEU A 42 5.62 -0.87 -11.09
N LEU A 43 6.53 -1.06 -10.14
CA LEU A 43 6.20 -1.65 -8.86
C LEU A 43 5.13 -0.74 -8.23
N LEU A 44 3.95 -1.29 -7.93
CA LEU A 44 2.85 -0.57 -7.26
C LEU A 44 3.15 -0.38 -5.75
N ALA A 45 4.42 -0.41 -5.36
CA ALA A 45 4.85 0.03 -4.05
C ALA A 45 5.14 1.52 -4.19
N GLY A 46 4.41 2.35 -3.43
CA GLY A 46 4.64 3.80 -3.37
C GLY A 46 6.15 4.08 -3.36
N THR A 47 6.61 4.82 -4.37
CA THR A 47 8.00 4.92 -4.82
C THR A 47 9.01 4.89 -3.66
N PRO A 48 9.68 3.75 -3.36
CA PRO A 48 10.46 3.56 -2.13
C PRO A 48 11.84 4.24 -2.14
N VAL A 49 12.13 5.10 -3.10
CA VAL A 49 13.46 5.71 -3.26
C VAL A 49 13.58 7.07 -2.56
N PHE A 50 12.48 7.78 -2.28
CA PHE A 50 12.55 9.11 -1.66
C PHE A 50 11.63 9.34 -0.45
N ASN A 51 10.59 8.53 -0.21
CA ASN A 51 9.77 8.68 0.99
C ASN A 51 9.07 7.36 1.40
N PRO A 52 9.81 6.40 2.01
CA PRO A 52 9.22 5.14 2.44
C PRO A 52 8.10 5.40 3.44
N LEU A 53 6.98 4.68 3.27
CA LEU A 53 5.92 4.65 4.27
C LEU A 53 6.48 4.11 5.58
N ALA A 54 6.40 4.91 6.64
CA ALA A 54 6.91 4.57 7.97
C ALA A 54 5.84 4.89 9.01
N VAL A 55 5.56 3.91 9.87
CA VAL A 55 4.76 4.08 11.10
C VAL A 55 5.74 4.00 12.26
N GLY A 56 5.72 5.01 13.14
CA GLY A 56 6.54 5.07 14.33
C GLY A 56 5.68 5.08 15.59
N ALA A 57 6.13 4.40 16.62
CA ALA A 57 5.52 4.43 17.94
C ALA A 57 6.59 4.63 19.03
N THR A 58 6.31 5.49 19.99
CA THR A 58 7.09 5.61 21.24
C THR A 58 6.23 5.15 22.39
N TYR A 59 6.79 4.30 23.25
CA TYR A 59 6.18 3.85 24.49
C TYR A 59 6.92 4.50 25.67
N LEU A 60 6.16 5.02 26.64
CA LEU A 60 6.69 5.59 27.88
C LEU A 60 5.95 4.96 29.07
N GLU A 61 6.70 4.33 29.95
CA GLU A 61 6.18 3.75 31.19
C GLU A 61 5.72 4.88 32.13
N GLY A 62 4.46 4.80 32.58
CA GLY A 62 3.81 5.84 33.38
C GLY A 62 4.20 5.82 34.86
N ASP A 63 4.55 4.63 35.37
CA ASP A 63 4.99 4.46 36.76
C ASP A 63 6.17 3.48 36.89
N THR A 64 6.45 3.02 38.11
CA THR A 64 7.46 1.98 38.33
C THR A 64 6.83 0.86 39.15
N GLY A 65 6.12 -0.02 38.46
CA GLY A 65 5.67 -1.31 38.96
C GLY A 65 4.39 -1.30 39.81
N THR A 66 3.56 -0.26 39.70
CA THR A 66 2.29 -0.16 40.45
C THR A 66 1.03 -0.06 39.60
N ASP A 67 1.16 0.07 38.27
CA ASP A 67 0.11 0.26 37.27
C ASP A 67 -0.94 1.35 37.62
N VAL A 68 -0.60 2.29 38.51
CA VAL A 68 -1.48 3.40 38.96
C VAL A 68 -1.60 4.47 37.88
N VAL A 69 -0.55 4.64 37.09
CA VAL A 69 -0.49 5.60 35.98
C VAL A 69 -0.33 4.81 34.70
N GLY A 70 -1.26 5.00 33.77
CA GLY A 70 -1.21 4.32 32.47
C GLY A 70 0.02 4.70 31.66
N ASP A 71 0.43 3.78 30.81
CA ASP A 71 1.56 3.95 29.91
C ASP A 71 1.16 4.81 28.71
N THR A 72 2.08 5.66 28.28
CA THR A 72 1.83 6.57 27.16
C THR A 72 2.36 6.01 25.85
N PHE A 73 1.51 6.05 24.82
CA PHE A 73 1.89 5.76 23.45
C PHE A 73 1.81 7.02 22.60
N GLU A 74 2.83 7.25 21.77
CA GLU A 74 2.82 8.27 20.71
C GLU A 74 2.98 7.61 19.35
N ILE A 75 1.96 7.68 18.51
CA ILE A 75 1.95 7.13 17.15
C ILE A 75 2.13 8.27 16.15
N THR A 76 3.00 8.05 15.15
CA THR A 76 3.18 8.94 14.01
C THR A 76 3.28 8.13 12.72
N PHE A 77 2.94 8.78 11.62
CA PHE A 77 2.99 8.23 10.28
C PHE A 77 3.70 9.20 9.34
N ASN A 78 4.56 8.71 8.46
CA ASN A 78 5.22 9.50 7.43
C ASN A 78 5.38 8.68 6.14
N GLY A 79 5.65 9.35 5.03
CA GLY A 79 5.82 8.73 3.73
C GLY A 79 4.53 8.32 3.06
N GLY A 80 4.66 7.40 2.10
CA GLY A 80 3.55 7.00 1.24
C GLY A 80 3.35 7.91 0.03
N GLY A 81 2.36 7.56 -0.80
CA GLY A 81 1.96 8.37 -1.95
C GLY A 81 1.13 9.59 -1.54
N PRO A 82 0.89 10.54 -2.47
CA PRO A 82 0.01 11.68 -2.20
C PRO A 82 -1.35 11.23 -1.64
N ASN A 83 -1.83 11.91 -0.60
CA ASN A 83 -3.09 11.62 0.10
C ASN A 83 -3.15 10.23 0.77
N SER A 84 -2.01 9.65 1.13
CA SER A 84 -1.99 8.43 1.95
C SER A 84 -2.39 8.75 3.38
N GLN A 85 -3.24 7.90 3.95
CA GLN A 85 -3.67 7.99 5.34
C GLN A 85 -3.38 6.68 6.07
N LEU A 86 -2.96 6.80 7.34
CA LEU A 86 -2.87 5.65 8.23
C LEU A 86 -4.29 5.28 8.70
N ALA A 87 -4.82 4.16 8.23
CA ALA A 87 -6.20 3.76 8.53
C ALA A 87 -6.34 2.95 9.83
N ARG A 88 -5.32 2.18 10.21
CA ARG A 88 -5.39 1.25 11.34
C ARG A 88 -4.01 1.00 11.94
N VAL A 89 -3.96 0.97 13.27
CA VAL A 89 -2.84 0.43 14.04
C VAL A 89 -3.33 -0.70 14.93
N ILE A 90 -2.52 -1.75 14.99
CA ILE A 90 -2.73 -2.90 15.87
C ILE A 90 -1.48 -3.01 16.74
N ILE A 91 -1.64 -2.85 18.05
CA ILE A 91 -0.59 -3.05 19.04
C ILE A 91 -0.86 -4.39 19.71
N SER A 92 0.14 -5.27 19.67
CA SER A 92 0.08 -6.58 20.31
C SER A 92 1.20 -6.69 21.35
N GLY A 93 0.82 -7.01 22.58
CA GLY A 93 1.74 -7.42 23.64
C GLY A 93 2.08 -8.92 23.64
N ASP A 94 1.50 -9.70 22.72
CA ASP A 94 1.86 -11.10 22.51
C ASP A 94 3.27 -11.19 21.89
N LYS A 95 4.22 -11.78 22.63
CA LYS A 95 5.62 -11.90 22.19
C LYS A 95 5.81 -12.93 21.08
N ASN A 96 4.84 -13.82 20.89
CA ASN A 96 4.82 -14.82 19.84
C ASN A 96 3.80 -14.49 18.75
N PHE A 97 3.38 -13.22 18.67
CA PHE A 97 2.33 -12.78 17.76
C PHE A 97 2.56 -13.24 16.32
N ASP A 98 1.62 -14.01 15.80
CA ASP A 98 1.53 -14.37 14.38
C ASP A 98 0.35 -13.63 13.73
N TYR A 99 0.67 -12.72 12.81
CA TYR A 99 -0.32 -11.96 12.08
C TYR A 99 -1.25 -12.83 11.22
N GLN A 100 -0.77 -13.94 10.65
CA GLN A 100 -1.61 -14.85 9.86
C GLN A 100 -2.62 -15.59 10.74
N GLN A 101 -2.21 -15.96 11.95
CA GLN A 101 -3.12 -16.52 12.94
C GLN A 101 -4.15 -15.47 13.40
N PHE A 102 -3.71 -14.24 13.67
CA PHE A 102 -4.60 -13.13 14.00
C PHE A 102 -5.68 -12.89 12.94
N LEU A 103 -5.32 -12.91 11.65
CA LEU A 103 -6.29 -12.75 10.56
C LEU A 103 -7.36 -13.87 10.52
N GLN A 104 -7.03 -15.06 11.01
CA GLN A 104 -7.96 -16.19 11.06
C GLN A 104 -8.82 -16.18 12.33
N ASN A 105 -8.25 -15.78 13.47
CA ASN A 105 -8.93 -15.73 14.75
C ASN A 105 -8.40 -14.59 15.62
N PRO A 106 -8.94 -13.36 15.45
CA PRO A 106 -8.41 -12.17 16.12
C PRO A 106 -8.68 -12.13 17.64
N THR A 107 -9.57 -13.00 18.15
CA THR A 107 -10.00 -13.02 19.55
C THR A 107 -9.42 -14.16 20.37
N ALA A 108 -8.65 -15.08 19.76
CA ALA A 108 -8.11 -16.26 20.44
C ALA A 108 -6.60 -16.41 20.24
N LEU A 109 -5.86 -15.32 20.47
CA LEU A 109 -4.41 -15.41 20.55
C LEU A 109 -4.04 -16.02 21.91
N PRO A 110 -3.35 -17.19 21.93
CA PRO A 110 -2.99 -17.82 23.18
C PRO A 110 -1.97 -16.95 23.92
N LEU A 111 -2.37 -16.43 25.08
CA LEU A 111 -1.47 -15.67 25.95
C LEU A 111 -0.43 -16.60 26.58
N SER A 112 0.83 -16.16 26.55
CA SER A 112 1.96 -16.76 27.22
C SER A 112 2.26 -16.04 28.53
N ASN A 113 2.98 -16.69 29.43
CA ASN A 113 3.38 -16.12 30.73
C ASN A 113 4.38 -14.95 30.64
N LEU A 114 4.80 -14.57 29.43
CA LEU A 114 5.70 -13.45 29.19
C LEU A 114 5.02 -12.31 28.41
N ASP A 115 3.77 -12.46 28.01
CA ASP A 115 3.08 -11.45 27.20
C ASP A 115 2.69 -10.23 28.04
N VAL A 116 2.58 -9.10 27.37
CA VAL A 116 2.00 -7.88 27.94
C VAL A 116 0.51 -7.89 27.59
N PHE A 117 -0.34 -7.60 28.56
CA PHE A 117 -1.78 -7.48 28.41
C PHE A 117 -2.26 -6.13 28.90
N PHE A 118 -3.39 -5.68 28.37
CA PHE A 118 -4.03 -4.43 28.76
C PHE A 118 -5.05 -4.71 29.86
N ASP A 119 -4.83 -4.12 31.03
CA ASP A 119 -5.80 -4.06 32.14
C ASP A 119 -6.48 -2.69 32.11
N THR A 120 -7.73 -2.67 31.70
CA THR A 120 -8.49 -1.44 31.44
C THR A 120 -9.60 -1.19 32.47
N ILE A 121 -9.78 -2.12 33.40
CA ILE A 121 -10.86 -2.08 34.39
C ILE A 121 -10.25 -2.22 35.78
N ASP A 122 -10.30 -1.13 36.55
CA ASP A 122 -9.79 -1.05 37.93
C ASP A 122 -10.64 -1.90 38.90
N GLN A 123 -10.40 -3.22 38.90
CA GLN A 123 -10.96 -4.20 39.84
C GLN A 123 -9.93 -5.25 40.28
N GLY A 124 -8.66 -5.08 39.91
CA GLY A 124 -7.58 -6.03 40.23
C GLY A 124 -7.75 -7.40 39.57
N GLN A 125 -8.61 -7.49 38.54
CA GLN A 125 -8.82 -8.68 37.71
C GLN A 125 -9.10 -8.24 36.27
N ALA A 126 -8.08 -8.29 35.41
CA ALA A 126 -8.26 -8.18 33.98
C ALA A 126 -8.62 -9.53 33.39
N GLY A 127 -9.69 -9.62 32.59
CA GLY A 127 -10.08 -10.84 31.86
C GLY A 127 -9.96 -12.14 32.67
N ASP A 128 -9.14 -13.09 32.20
CA ASP A 128 -8.89 -14.42 32.80
C ASP A 128 -8.08 -14.38 34.13
N ASN A 129 -8.28 -13.38 35.00
CA ASN A 129 -7.51 -13.09 36.22
C ASN A 129 -6.04 -12.71 35.95
N LEU A 130 -5.78 -12.01 34.85
CA LEU A 130 -4.43 -11.58 34.48
C LEU A 130 -4.07 -10.20 35.05
N GLY A 131 -5.07 -9.34 35.31
CA GLY A 131 -4.85 -8.01 35.88
C GLY A 131 -4.08 -8.03 37.20
N LYS A 132 -3.22 -7.03 37.37
CA LYS A 132 -2.37 -6.88 38.55
C LYS A 132 -2.46 -5.43 39.01
N ASP A 133 -2.60 -5.25 40.32
CA ASP A 133 -2.68 -3.95 40.98
C ASP A 133 -3.87 -3.09 40.49
N HIS A 134 -3.68 -2.26 39.46
CA HIS A 134 -4.64 -1.29 38.96
C HIS A 134 -4.87 -1.42 37.45
N GLY A 135 -6.09 -1.10 37.02
CA GLY A 135 -6.46 -1.03 35.60
C GLY A 135 -6.65 0.41 35.14
N VAL A 136 -6.13 0.76 33.96
CA VAL A 136 -6.22 2.13 33.43
C VAL A 136 -7.00 2.12 32.11
N PRO A 137 -8.14 2.83 32.03
CA PRO A 137 -8.89 2.89 30.79
C PRO A 137 -8.13 3.70 29.74
N LEU A 138 -8.26 3.30 28.47
CA LEU A 138 -7.69 4.05 27.36
C LEU A 138 -8.22 5.49 27.36
N ALA A 139 -7.30 6.46 27.36
CA ALA A 139 -7.60 7.87 27.31
C ALA A 139 -6.70 8.58 26.29
N VAL A 140 -7.32 9.31 25.35
CA VAL A 140 -6.56 10.09 24.36
C VAL A 140 -6.13 11.43 24.96
N ASP A 141 -4.85 11.75 24.80
CA ASP A 141 -4.31 13.06 25.12
C ASP A 141 -4.53 14.00 23.92
N SER A 142 -5.68 14.68 23.92
CA SER A 142 -6.05 15.61 22.86
C SER A 142 -5.15 16.85 22.81
N ALA A 143 -4.44 17.17 23.88
CA ALA A 143 -3.54 18.32 23.92
C ALA A 143 -2.20 18.04 23.21
N ARG A 144 -1.77 16.77 23.20
CA ARG A 144 -0.54 16.32 22.50
C ARG A 144 -0.80 15.65 21.15
N SER A 145 -2.05 15.28 20.86
CA SER A 145 -2.47 14.78 19.55
C SER A 145 -2.72 15.92 18.55
N SER A 146 -2.49 15.68 17.27
CA SER A 146 -2.67 16.68 16.21
C SER A 146 -2.95 16.05 14.85
N GLY A 147 -3.87 16.64 14.09
CA GLY A 147 -4.12 16.34 12.66
C GLY A 147 -5.14 15.23 12.40
N VAL A 148 -5.41 14.35 13.36
CA VAL A 148 -6.36 13.24 13.21
C VAL A 148 -7.81 13.71 13.31
N ASP A 149 -8.60 13.49 12.26
CA ASP A 149 -10.03 13.87 12.20
C ASP A 149 -10.92 13.03 13.11
N GLY A 150 -10.60 11.74 13.28
CA GLY A 150 -11.39 10.84 14.10
C GLY A 150 -10.72 9.50 14.35
N TYR A 151 -11.18 8.79 15.38
CA TYR A 151 -10.68 7.46 15.69
C TYR A 151 -11.73 6.60 16.40
N THR A 152 -11.54 5.29 16.34
CA THR A 152 -12.20 4.30 17.20
C THR A 152 -11.15 3.38 17.78
N ALA A 153 -11.11 3.25 19.11
CA ALA A 153 -10.22 2.32 19.80
C ALA A 153 -11.02 1.14 20.34
N SER A 154 -10.48 -0.07 20.19
CA SER A 154 -11.02 -1.28 20.77
C SER A 154 -9.91 -2.07 21.45
N VAL A 155 -10.13 -2.34 22.73
CA VAL A 155 -9.31 -3.20 23.58
C VAL A 155 -10.27 -4.04 24.41
N ILE A 156 -9.99 -5.34 24.49
CA ILE A 156 -10.71 -6.22 25.40
C ILE A 156 -9.83 -6.35 26.63
N ASP A 157 -10.41 -6.05 27.78
CA ASP A 157 -9.75 -6.16 29.06
C ASP A 157 -9.13 -7.55 29.29
N GLY A 158 -7.88 -7.59 29.75
CA GLY A 158 -7.10 -8.82 29.95
C GLY A 158 -6.57 -9.47 28.69
N THR A 159 -6.67 -8.81 27.53
CA THR A 159 -6.06 -9.28 26.28
C THR A 159 -4.78 -8.51 25.95
N SER A 160 -3.96 -9.05 25.04
CA SER A 160 -2.74 -8.39 24.57
C SER A 160 -2.97 -7.46 23.38
N LEU A 161 -4.22 -7.23 22.96
CA LEU A 161 -4.51 -6.59 21.69
C LEU A 161 -5.25 -5.26 21.87
N LEU A 162 -4.63 -4.20 21.33
CA LEU A 162 -5.25 -2.90 21.16
C LEU A 162 -5.33 -2.59 19.66
N VAL A 163 -6.53 -2.30 19.18
CA VAL A 163 -6.76 -1.87 17.79
C VAL A 163 -7.26 -0.44 17.80
N ILE A 164 -6.65 0.41 16.99
CA ILE A 164 -7.09 1.78 16.77
C ILE A 164 -7.30 1.97 15.28
N GLU A 165 -8.50 2.42 14.91
CA GLU A 165 -8.85 2.78 13.54
C GLU A 165 -8.97 4.30 13.46
N PHE A 166 -8.48 4.88 12.37
CA PHE A 166 -8.38 6.31 12.20
C PHE A 166 -9.14 6.81 10.98
N GLN A 167 -9.51 8.08 11.04
CA GLN A 167 -9.99 8.88 9.93
C GLN A 167 -9.10 10.13 9.87
N GLY A 168 -8.61 10.48 8.69
CA GLY A 168 -7.82 11.70 8.52
C GLY A 168 -6.46 11.68 9.22
N PHE A 169 -5.82 10.52 9.40
CA PHE A 169 -4.44 10.47 9.92
C PHE A 169 -3.46 10.58 8.75
N ASP A 170 -3.06 11.80 8.42
CA ASP A 170 -2.16 12.13 7.33
C ASP A 170 -0.68 12.05 7.77
N ALA A 171 0.23 12.07 6.78
CA ALA A 171 1.66 12.05 7.04
C ALA A 171 2.12 13.31 7.80
N GLY A 172 2.78 13.12 8.95
CA GLY A 172 3.22 14.19 9.85
C GLY A 172 2.31 14.38 11.07
N ASP A 173 1.12 13.77 11.08
CA ASP A 173 0.22 13.81 12.22
C ASP A 173 0.72 12.97 13.40
N LYS A 174 0.13 13.24 14.57
CA LYS A 174 0.48 12.57 15.82
C LYS A 174 -0.78 12.18 16.58
N PHE A 175 -0.81 10.94 17.06
CA PHE A 175 -1.84 10.44 17.95
C PHE A 175 -1.23 9.98 19.26
N VAL A 176 -1.72 10.53 20.38
CA VAL A 176 -1.20 10.27 21.72
C VAL A 176 -2.32 9.77 22.61
N PHE A 177 -2.07 8.66 23.31
CA PHE A 177 -2.99 8.12 24.30
C PHE A 177 -2.25 7.47 25.46
N THR A 178 -2.96 7.28 26.56
CA THR A 178 -2.56 6.48 27.70
C THR A 178 -3.46 5.26 27.83
N ILE A 179 -2.92 4.14 28.30
CA ILE A 179 -3.65 2.92 28.64
C ILE A 179 -2.90 2.14 29.71
#